data_AF-A0A2E9VQ42-F1
#
_entry.id   AF-A0A2E9VQ42-F1
#
_cell.length_a   1.000
_cell.length_b   1.000
_cell.length_c   1.000
_cell.angle_alpha   90.00
_cell.angle_beta   90.00
_cell.angle_gamma   90.00
#
_symmetry.space_group_name_H-M   'P 1'
#
loop_
_entity.id
_entity.type
_entity.pdbx_description
1 polymer ?
#
loop_
_entity_poly.entity_id
_entity_poly.type
_entity_poly.pdbx_seq_one_letter_code
_entity_poly.pdbx_strand_id
1 'polypeptide(L)'
;MNNDKLLIQIRNGIYLLCLINLAGMIVAIFLNIYLTNYSIHEANAMSVEASSMQTEFNELNDLLESNQLNSLISRCIKILEEKPNSGTAHYYLGLAFYQMGDEDESRKHLEESLKLEPSWEMQIQPYLEKLK
;
A
#
# COMPACT_ATOMS: atom_id res chain seq x y z
N MET A 1 33.16 -60.03 14.99
CA MET A 1 33.37 -58.61 14.58
C MET A 1 33.98 -57.90 15.78
N ASN A 2 35.11 -57.20 15.65
CA ASN A 2 35.84 -56.65 16.80
C ASN A 2 35.08 -55.44 17.40
N ASN A 3 34.93 -55.39 18.73
CA ASN A 3 34.16 -54.35 19.45
C ASN A 3 34.65 -52.92 19.12
N ASP A 4 35.95 -52.76 18.87
CA ASP A 4 36.55 -51.47 18.49
C ASP A 4 36.01 -50.95 17.15
N LYS A 5 35.76 -51.84 16.17
CA LYS A 5 35.20 -51.44 14.87
C LYS A 5 33.75 -50.97 15.00
N LEU A 6 32.97 -51.58 15.90
CA LEU A 6 31.59 -51.20 16.17
C LEU A 6 31.52 -49.81 16.85
N LEU A 7 32.39 -49.56 17.85
CA LEU A 7 32.48 -48.26 18.52
C LEU A 7 32.85 -47.13 17.55
N ILE A 8 33.80 -47.38 16.64
CA ILE A 8 34.19 -46.40 15.61
C ILE A 8 33.01 -46.10 14.66
N GLN A 9 32.26 -47.12 14.23
CA GLN A 9 31.08 -46.94 13.37
C GLN A 9 30.00 -46.10 14.06
N ILE A 10 29.69 -46.38 15.32
CA ILE A 10 28.70 -45.62 16.09
C ILE A 10 29.14 -44.15 16.23
N ARG A 11 30.39 -43.90 16.62
CA ARG A 11 30.94 -42.55 16.75
C ARG A 11 30.84 -41.76 15.43
N ASN A 12 31.22 -42.37 14.31
CA ASN A 12 31.15 -41.73 13.01
C ASN A 12 29.69 -41.43 12.59
N GLY A 13 28.75 -42.32 12.92
CA GLY A 13 27.32 -42.08 12.72
C GLY A 13 26.80 -40.89 13.51
N ILE A 14 27.22 -40.74 14.78
CA ILE A 14 26.87 -39.59 15.61
C ILE A 14 27.43 -38.29 15.01
N TYR A 15 28.70 -38.27 14.58
CA TYR A 15 29.27 -37.08 13.94
C TYR A 15 28.57 -36.69 12.65
N LEU A 16 28.19 -37.68 11.83
CA LEU A 16 27.44 -37.43 10.59
C LEU A 16 26.06 -36.82 10.90
N LEU A 17 25.35 -37.36 11.89
CA LEU A 17 24.06 -36.84 12.32
C LEU A 17 24.17 -35.39 12.85
N CYS A 18 25.19 -35.10 13.67
CA CYS A 18 25.48 -33.75 14.13
C CYS A 18 25.76 -32.79 12.97
N LEU A 19 26.52 -33.24 11.96
CA LEU A 19 26.87 -32.43 10.80
C LEU A 19 25.65 -32.11 9.93
N ILE A 20 24.76 -33.09 9.70
CA ILE A 20 23.50 -32.89 8.97
C ILE A 20 22.59 -31.92 9.73
N ASN A 21 22.45 -32.08 11.05
CA ASN A 21 21.64 -31.16 11.86
C ASN A 21 22.21 -29.74 11.86
N LEU A 22 23.53 -29.59 11.96
CA LEU A 22 24.19 -28.28 11.88
C LEU A 22 23.98 -27.63 10.51
N ALA A 23 24.15 -28.38 9.42
CA ALA A 23 23.88 -27.88 8.08
C ALA A 23 22.42 -27.46 7.90
N GLY A 24 21.47 -28.24 8.41
CA GLY A 24 20.04 -27.91 8.39
C GLY A 24 19.72 -26.63 9.17
N MET A 25 20.31 -26.44 10.36
CA MET A 25 20.18 -25.21 11.13
C MET A 25 20.74 -24.00 10.37
N ILE A 26 21.89 -24.15 9.73
CA ILE A 26 22.51 -23.06 8.95
C ILE A 26 21.59 -22.65 7.79
N VAL A 27 21.07 -23.62 7.02
CA VAL A 27 20.13 -23.34 5.92
C VAL A 27 18.86 -22.67 6.43
N ALA A 28 18.31 -23.13 7.56
CA ALA A 28 17.12 -22.55 8.16
C ALA A 28 17.35 -21.10 8.61
N ILE A 29 18.51 -20.80 9.21
CA ILE A 29 18.88 -19.43 9.61
C ILE A 29 18.99 -18.52 8.39
N PHE A 30 19.68 -18.95 7.34
CA PHE A 30 19.80 -18.15 6.11
C PHE A 30 18.46 -17.91 5.43
N LEU A 31 17.62 -18.95 5.34
CA LEU A 31 16.28 -18.82 4.79
C LEU A 31 15.43 -17.85 5.62
N ASN A 32 15.50 -17.92 6.95
CA ASN A 32 14.77 -17.03 7.84
C ASN A 32 15.22 -15.57 7.68
N ILE A 33 16.53 -15.32 7.63
CA ILE A 33 17.09 -13.97 7.39
C ILE A 33 16.62 -13.44 6.04
N TYR A 34 16.65 -14.27 4.99
CA TYR A 34 16.19 -13.87 3.66
C TYR A 34 14.71 -13.47 3.65
N LEU A 35 13.84 -14.31 4.23
CA LEU A 35 12.40 -14.04 4.31
C LEU A 35 12.10 -12.79 5.14
N THR A 36 12.82 -12.62 6.26
CA THR A 36 12.68 -11.44 7.11
C THR A 36 13.06 -10.18 6.35
N ASN A 37 14.22 -10.14 5.69
CA ASN A 37 14.65 -8.99 4.90
C ASN A 37 13.67 -8.66 3.76
N TYR A 38 13.13 -9.68 3.09
CA TYR A 38 12.12 -9.49 2.06
C TYR A 38 10.86 -8.83 2.62
N SER A 39 10.31 -9.36 3.72
CA SER A 39 9.11 -8.80 4.37
C SER A 39 9.31 -7.37 4.87
N ILE A 40 10.49 -7.03 5.39
CA ILE A 40 10.84 -5.67 5.83
C ILE A 40 10.88 -4.72 4.63
N HIS A 41 11.48 -5.14 3.51
CA HIS A 41 11.54 -4.30 2.31
C HIS A 41 10.13 -3.97 1.79
N GLU A 42 9.24 -4.96 1.74
CA GLU A 42 7.85 -4.79 1.32
C GLU A 42 7.07 -3.88 2.29
N ALA A 43 7.18 -4.12 3.60
CA ALA A 43 6.53 -3.29 4.62
C ALA A 43 7.02 -1.83 4.59
N ASN A 44 8.33 -1.61 4.40
CA ASN A 44 8.89 -0.28 4.29
C ASN A 44 8.36 0.44 3.05
N ALA A 45 8.33 -0.22 1.88
CA ALA A 45 7.77 0.36 0.66
C ALA A 45 6.30 0.77 0.86
N MET A 46 5.50 -0.12 1.45
CA MET A 46 4.08 0.13 1.71
C MET A 46 3.87 1.27 2.73
N SER A 47 4.71 1.36 3.77
CA SER A 47 4.64 2.46 4.74
C SER A 47 4.98 3.82 4.12
N VAL A 48 5.96 3.86 3.21
CA VAL A 48 6.32 5.07 2.46
C VAL A 48 5.15 5.49 1.57
N GLU A 49 4.56 4.56 0.83
CA GLU A 49 3.39 4.83 -0.03
C GLU A 49 2.19 5.32 0.78
N ALA A 50 1.86 4.66 1.90
CA ALA A 50 0.78 5.07 2.79
C ALA A 50 1.01 6.47 3.38
N SER A 51 2.25 6.79 3.79
CA SER A 51 2.59 8.13 4.30
C SER A 51 2.50 9.21 3.23
N SER A 52 2.89 8.89 1.99
CA SER A 52 2.74 9.78 0.84
C SER A 52 1.26 10.04 0.54
N MET A 53 0.43 9.00 0.53
CA MET A 53 -1.01 9.12 0.31
C MET A 53 -1.69 9.95 1.40
N GLN A 54 -1.31 9.76 2.67
CA GLN A 54 -1.84 10.57 3.77
C GLN A 54 -1.44 12.05 3.63
N THR A 55 -0.20 12.32 3.20
CA THR A 55 0.28 13.68 2.98
C THR A 55 -0.47 14.36 1.84
N GLU A 56 -0.69 13.63 0.74
CA GLU A 56 -1.50 14.05 -0.40
C GLU A 56 -2.93 14.38 0.04
N PHE A 57 -3.57 13.49 0.81
CA PHE A 57 -4.92 13.67 1.33
C PHE A 57 -5.05 14.90 2.24
N ASN A 58 -4.08 15.10 3.14
CA ASN A 58 -4.06 16.26 4.03
C ASN A 58 -3.93 17.57 3.24
N GLU A 59 -3.04 17.61 2.25
CA GLU A 59 -2.87 18.79 1.40
C GLU A 59 -4.16 19.14 0.63
N LEU A 60 -4.82 18.13 0.05
CA LEU A 60 -6.08 18.34 -0.67
C LEU A 60 -7.19 18.85 0.25
N ASN A 61 -7.29 18.32 1.48
CA ASN A 61 -8.21 18.84 2.49
C ASN A 61 -7.91 20.28 2.86
N ASP A 62 -6.65 20.62 3.14
CA ASP A 62 -6.25 21.97 3.51
C ASP A 62 -6.62 22.98 2.42
N LEU A 63 -6.41 22.62 1.14
CA LEU A 63 -6.78 23.43 -0.01
C LEU A 63 -8.30 23.59 -0.13
N LEU A 64 -9.06 22.53 0.10
CA LEU A 64 -10.52 22.54 0.08
C LEU A 64 -11.11 23.40 1.21
N GLU A 65 -10.64 23.20 2.45
CA GLU A 65 -11.06 23.96 3.63
C GLU A 65 -10.70 25.44 3.52
N SER A 66 -9.54 25.74 2.91
CA SER A 66 -9.11 27.11 2.63
C SER A 66 -9.83 27.74 1.43
N ASN A 67 -10.78 27.04 0.80
CA ASN A 67 -11.51 27.46 -0.40
C ASN A 67 -10.59 27.86 -1.57
N GLN A 68 -9.39 27.26 -1.64
CA GLN A 68 -8.40 27.51 -2.69
C GLN A 68 -8.67 26.61 -3.91
N LEU A 69 -9.87 26.74 -4.48
CA LEU A 69 -10.41 25.81 -5.47
C LEU A 69 -9.56 25.65 -6.73
N ASN A 70 -9.01 26.76 -7.25
CA ASN A 70 -8.12 26.71 -8.43
C ASN A 70 -6.81 25.93 -8.15
N SER A 71 -6.25 26.11 -6.94
CA SER A 71 -5.07 25.38 -6.51
C SER A 71 -5.38 23.90 -6.29
N LEU A 72 -6.55 23.60 -5.70
CA LEU A 72 -7.04 22.24 -5.51
C LEU A 72 -7.19 21.50 -6.83
N ILE A 73 -7.84 22.12 -7.82
CA ILE A 73 -8.00 21.56 -9.17
C ILE A 73 -6.63 21.32 -9.82
N SER A 74 -5.74 22.30 -9.76
CA SER A 74 -4.38 22.18 -10.32
C SER A 74 -3.59 21.05 -9.67
N ARG A 75 -3.75 20.84 -8.36
CA ARG A 75 -3.10 19.75 -7.62
C ARG A 75 -3.68 18.39 -8.01
N CYS A 76 -5.00 18.29 -8.10
CA CYS A 76 -5.67 17.05 -8.53
C CYS A 76 -5.30 16.65 -9.96
N ILE A 77 -5.17 17.61 -10.88
CA ILE A 77 -4.74 17.33 -12.26
C ILE A 77 -3.32 16.73 -12.26
N LYS A 78 -2.39 17.30 -11.49
CA LYS A 78 -1.03 16.72 -11.36
C LYS A 78 -1.05 15.30 -10.79
N ILE A 79 -1.90 15.05 -9.79
CA ILE A 79 -2.08 13.70 -9.25
C ILE A 79 -2.59 12.76 -10.33
N LEU A 80 -3.54 13.19 -11.17
CA LEU A 80 -4.05 12.39 -12.29
C LEU A 80 -3.02 12.18 -13.41
N GLU A 81 -2.06 13.08 -13.60
CA GLU A 81 -0.93 12.86 -14.51
C GLU A 81 -0.02 11.71 -14.05
N GLU A 82 0.18 11.57 -12.73
CA GLU A 82 0.98 10.50 -12.12
C GLU A 82 0.18 9.20 -11.92
N LYS A 83 -1.08 9.34 -11.52
CA LYS A 83 -2.01 8.26 -11.16
C LYS A 83 -3.36 8.51 -11.89
N PRO A 84 -3.47 8.14 -13.17
CA PRO A 84 -4.68 8.41 -13.98
C PRO A 84 -5.98 7.85 -13.41
N ASN A 85 -5.89 6.83 -12.56
CA ASN A 85 -7.03 6.15 -11.94
C ASN A 85 -7.15 6.49 -10.44
N SER A 86 -6.73 7.69 -10.02
CA SER A 86 -6.87 8.14 -8.62
C SER A 86 -8.32 8.51 -8.31
N GLY A 87 -9.03 7.62 -7.60
CA GLY A 87 -10.39 7.89 -7.10
C GLY A 87 -10.41 9.08 -6.14
N THR A 88 -9.36 9.21 -5.33
CA THR A 88 -9.12 10.37 -4.45
C THR A 88 -9.09 11.69 -5.22
N ALA A 89 -8.30 11.81 -6.30
CA ALA A 89 -8.21 13.05 -7.07
C ALA A 89 -9.55 13.41 -7.73
N HIS A 90 -10.27 12.41 -8.24
CA HIS A 90 -11.61 12.62 -8.79
C HIS A 90 -12.62 13.10 -7.75
N TYR A 91 -12.57 12.61 -6.51
CA TYR A 91 -13.43 13.12 -5.45
C TYR A 91 -13.16 14.60 -5.16
N TYR A 92 -11.90 14.99 -4.97
CA TYR A 92 -11.56 16.37 -4.65
C TYR A 92 -11.86 17.34 -5.80
N LEU A 93 -11.71 16.91 -7.06
CA LEU A 93 -12.21 17.67 -8.21
C LEU A 93 -13.73 17.82 -8.14
N GLY A 94 -14.45 16.74 -7.87
CA GLY A 94 -15.89 16.74 -7.70
C GLY A 94 -16.36 17.74 -6.63
N LEU A 95 -15.69 17.76 -5.47
CA LEU A 95 -15.95 18.72 -4.40
C LEU A 95 -15.57 20.15 -4.78
N ALA A 96 -14.47 20.36 -5.49
CA ALA A 96 -14.07 21.68 -5.94
C ALA A 96 -15.12 22.28 -6.89
N PHE A 97 -15.54 21.52 -7.89
CA PHE A 97 -16.59 21.94 -8.82
C PHE A 97 -17.94 22.12 -8.12
N TYR A 98 -18.26 21.26 -7.14
CA TYR A 98 -19.45 21.44 -6.30
C TYR A 98 -19.44 22.80 -5.59
N GLN A 99 -18.31 23.20 -4.99
CA GLN A 99 -18.19 24.49 -4.31
C GLN A 99 -18.19 25.69 -5.29
N MET A 100 -17.74 25.48 -6.53
CA MET A 100 -17.83 26.49 -7.60
C MET A 100 -19.25 26.63 -8.17
N GLY A 101 -20.15 25.68 -7.89
CA GLY A 101 -21.49 25.62 -8.46
C GLY A 101 -21.53 25.03 -9.88
N ASP A 102 -20.47 24.38 -10.33
CA ASP A 102 -20.43 23.63 -11.59
C ASP A 102 -20.93 22.21 -11.33
N GLU A 103 -22.25 22.05 -11.40
CA GLU A 103 -22.93 20.80 -11.05
C GLU A 103 -22.58 19.65 -12.02
N ASP A 104 -22.35 19.96 -13.30
CA ASP A 104 -22.07 18.97 -14.36
C ASP A 104 -20.68 18.34 -14.17
N GLU A 105 -19.63 19.16 -14.01
CA GLU A 105 -18.28 18.65 -13.76
C GLU A 105 -18.16 18.03 -12.37
N SER A 106 -18.91 18.55 -11.38
CA SER A 106 -18.99 17.93 -10.05
C SER A 106 -19.52 16.49 -10.13
N ARG A 107 -20.68 16.29 -10.77
CA ARG A 107 -21.31 14.97 -10.91
C ARG A 107 -20.38 14.00 -11.61
N LYS A 108 -19.81 14.39 -12.75
CA LYS A 108 -18.89 13.57 -13.55
C LYS A 108 -17.71 13.06 -12.73
N HIS A 109 -17.06 13.93 -11.98
CA HIS A 109 -15.89 13.56 -11.19
C HIS A 109 -16.24 12.75 -9.93
N LEU A 110 -17.35 13.05 -9.27
CA LEU A 110 -17.85 12.25 -8.15
C LEU A 110 -18.25 10.83 -8.58
N GLU A 111 -18.90 10.68 -9.73
CA GLU A 111 -19.25 9.36 -10.28
C GLU A 111 -18.00 8.56 -10.68
N GLU A 112 -16.99 9.20 -11.27
CA GLU A 112 -15.74 8.52 -11.62
C GLU A 112 -14.96 8.09 -10.38
N SER A 113 -14.94 8.92 -9.33
CA SER A 113 -14.40 8.55 -8.03
C SER A 113 -15.09 7.30 -7.47
N LEU A 114 -16.42 7.23 -7.54
CA LEU A 114 -17.19 6.08 -7.06
C LEU A 114 -16.93 4.79 -7.87
N LYS A 115 -16.69 4.90 -9.19
CA LYS A 115 -16.32 3.75 -10.02
C LYS A 115 -14.95 3.18 -9.64
N LEU A 116 -14.01 4.06 -9.34
CA LEU A 116 -12.63 3.69 -9.01
C LEU A 116 -12.49 3.21 -7.57
N GLU A 117 -13.17 3.88 -6.64
CA GLU A 117 -13.18 3.58 -5.22
C GLU A 117 -14.62 3.51 -4.68
N PRO A 118 -15.30 2.35 -4.83
CA PRO A 118 -16.66 2.16 -4.33
C PRO A 118 -16.81 2.36 -2.82
N SER A 119 -15.71 2.27 -2.05
CA SER A 119 -15.69 2.55 -0.61
C SER A 119 -16.02 4.01 -0.26
N TRP A 120 -15.96 4.93 -1.23
CA TRP A 120 -16.25 6.35 -1.05
C TRP A 120 -17.74 6.68 -1.20
N GLU A 121 -18.58 5.67 -1.43
CA GLU A 121 -20.03 5.83 -1.60
C GLU A 121 -20.65 6.67 -0.48
N MET A 122 -20.32 6.38 0.79
CA MET A 122 -20.88 7.09 1.93
C MET A 122 -20.54 8.60 1.92
N GLN A 123 -19.36 8.96 1.41
CA GLN A 123 -18.88 10.33 1.31
C GLN A 123 -19.46 11.05 0.08
N ILE A 124 -19.61 10.33 -1.03
CA ILE A 124 -19.99 10.89 -2.34
C ILE A 124 -21.51 11.07 -2.48
N GLN A 125 -22.31 10.09 -2.03
CA GLN A 125 -23.77 10.09 -2.22
C GLN A 125 -24.46 11.38 -1.75
N PRO A 126 -24.14 11.96 -0.58
CA PRO A 126 -24.77 13.20 -0.12
C PRO A 126 -24.57 14.40 -1.06
N TYR A 127 -23.53 14.40 -1.89
CA TYR A 127 -23.29 15.43 -2.89
C TYR A 127 -24.06 15.13 -4.17
N LEU A 128 -24.00 13.88 -4.65
CA LEU A 128 -24.74 13.46 -5.85
C LEU A 128 -26.26 13.63 -5.73
N GLU A 129 -26.82 13.45 -4.54
CA GLU A 129 -28.25 13.68 -4.25
C GLU A 129 -28.64 15.17 -4.29
N LYS A 130 -27.70 16.07 -4.00
CA LYS A 130 -27.95 17.53 -3.98
C LYS A 130 -27.81 18.17 -5.36
N LEU A 131 -26.98 17.58 -6.21
CA LEU A 131 -26.87 17.93 -7.62
C LEU A 131 -28.18 17.51 -8.29
N LYS A 132 -28.92 18.46 -8.86
CA LYS A 132 -30.25 18.19 -9.43
C LYS A 132 -30.19 17.61 -10.84
#